data_AF-A0A1V9YRM8-F1
#
_entry.id   AF-A0A1V9YRM8-F1
#
_cell.length_a   1.000
_cell.length_b   1.000
_cell.length_c   1.000
_cell.angle_alpha   90.00
_cell.angle_beta   90.00
_cell.angle_gamma   90.00
#
_symmetry.space_group_name_H-M   'P 1'
#
loop_
_entity.id
_entity.type
_entity.pdbx_description
1 polymer ?
#
loop_
_entity_poly.entity_id
_entity_poly.type
_entity_poly.pdbx_seq_one_letter_code
_entity_poly.pdbx_strand_id
1 'polypeptide(L)'
;MDIDLICTSGVVNIGSLNRAITIGVISVACIAIATIIAKFCYHHNGISTKNMLPASALAFCSPNGDFWTIDASIACMCGIFRYSWYGVHYALDTKLWIIFSDKEILKTNMVTQINQCHEMTPVIQTKQRRKHKVILIASLLYLLATIIGSISYIRLSDVNFGNDFWWANFNSTGSLTFIANWYNKYRVFTPHLENIQLDNLAFSDFLDYSRENSFVSYSPFSTTMVQYEIANDIRIAIRGLRNTYGCLVPWIATQYCWLDFDQKYTMANSLLRQKRCDKYKNNGAVYLEAPLRNVKWSEFESCWGESFHIGIAKYVYNSSWLQMITTNTNSVEDEITFWMNHNITSYTTQWQNYKTIGLIDSFTIVNAFGISYSINLQNIHGIFRLGQETSMKMYWSFAYDLSAISMNGSGISGKSLLRESNNFAFYNTTLQNIYILNSTLSAPLTQNLAVFVNEIGSFGSVDLYHVPVPPSLLSLTQDVLENLSIVLAGNTTHQQKFNSLLIPSYMMPVPERIKDDRVAGGSFLCDQVPKPTRSQYGMAEFYSVQAACGLALNEMLLPIPEQVLFALIASRITIEQIPIACSADKISTDDCTASFESTLEFITAYMNTATQLSTIEKVQYNPTTISPTRA
;
A
#
# COMPACT_ATOMS: atom_id res chain seq x y z
N MET A 1 20.69 6.54 2.29
CA MET A 1 20.25 7.95 2.34
C MET A 1 19.26 8.12 1.21
N ASP A 2 17.98 7.89 1.50
CA ASP A 2 16.92 8.28 0.59
C ASP A 2 16.73 9.78 0.74
N ILE A 3 16.97 10.51 -0.35
CA ILE A 3 16.78 11.95 -0.42
C ILE A 3 15.26 12.19 -0.50
N ASP A 4 14.73 12.90 0.49
CA ASP A 4 13.34 13.33 0.56
C ASP A 4 12.91 14.05 -0.73
N LEU A 5 12.10 13.39 -1.55
CA LEU A 5 11.35 14.03 -2.61
C LEU A 5 10.01 14.49 -2.03
N ILE A 6 9.99 15.70 -1.47
CA ILE A 6 8.75 16.36 -1.08
C ILE A 6 8.02 16.77 -2.36
N CYS A 7 7.03 15.99 -2.76
CA CYS A 7 6.19 16.32 -3.91
C CYS A 7 5.16 17.38 -3.51
N THR A 8 5.47 18.66 -3.71
CA THR A 8 4.53 19.79 -3.54
C THR A 8 3.67 19.99 -4.79
N SER A 9 2.90 18.97 -5.22
CA SER A 9 1.98 19.15 -6.36
C SER A 9 0.52 19.05 -5.91
N GLY A 10 -0.10 20.21 -5.70
CA GLY A 10 -1.53 20.30 -5.46
C GLY A 10 -1.92 21.56 -4.70
N VAL A 11 -2.18 22.66 -5.42
CA VAL A 11 -2.84 23.84 -4.83
C VAL A 11 -4.33 23.75 -5.16
N VAL A 12 -5.12 23.30 -4.21
CA VAL A 12 -6.59 23.34 -4.31
C VAL A 12 -7.05 24.66 -3.69
N ASN A 13 -7.29 25.68 -4.53
CA ASN A 13 -7.87 26.95 -4.07
C ASN A 13 -9.39 26.80 -3.95
N ILE A 14 -9.88 26.56 -2.73
CA ILE A 14 -11.31 26.52 -2.43
C ILE A 14 -11.81 27.95 -2.21
N GLY A 15 -12.51 28.49 -3.21
CA GLY A 15 -13.09 29.83 -3.17
C GLY A 15 -12.17 30.93 -3.70
N SER A 16 -12.77 32.00 -4.23
CA SER A 16 -12.05 33.17 -4.75
C SER A 16 -12.74 34.44 -4.26
N LEU A 17 -12.03 35.19 -3.41
CA LEU A 17 -12.52 36.48 -2.92
C LEU A 17 -12.78 37.45 -4.07
N ASN A 18 -11.93 37.41 -5.10
CA ASN A 18 -12.11 38.19 -6.33
C ASN A 18 -13.42 37.82 -7.02
N ARG A 19 -13.74 36.53 -7.19
CA ARG A 19 -15.01 36.11 -7.81
C ARG A 19 -16.22 36.54 -6.99
N ALA A 20 -16.15 36.46 -5.65
CA ALA A 20 -17.23 36.93 -4.78
C ALA A 20 -17.45 38.45 -4.88
N ILE A 21 -16.36 39.24 -4.88
CA ILE A 21 -16.42 40.69 -5.07
C ILE A 21 -16.97 41.05 -6.44
N THR A 22 -16.50 40.39 -7.51
CA THR A 22 -16.99 40.65 -8.88
C THR A 22 -18.48 40.38 -9.01
N ILE A 23 -18.99 39.26 -8.44
CA ILE A 23 -20.42 38.96 -8.45
C ILE A 23 -21.21 40.02 -7.65
N GLY A 24 -20.68 40.44 -6.50
CA GLY A 24 -21.28 41.51 -5.69
C GLY A 24 -21.36 42.84 -6.45
N VAL A 25 -20.27 43.25 -7.08
CA VAL A 25 -20.19 44.48 -7.89
C VAL A 25 -21.13 44.42 -9.09
N ILE A 26 -21.17 43.31 -9.83
CA ILE A 26 -22.10 43.13 -10.96
C ILE A 26 -23.55 43.24 -10.47
N SER A 27 -23.89 42.62 -9.35
CA SER A 27 -25.26 42.66 -8.80
C SER A 27 -25.66 44.09 -8.43
N VAL A 28 -24.79 44.84 -7.76
CA VAL A 28 -25.03 46.25 -7.42
C VAL A 28 -25.10 47.12 -8.68
N ALA A 29 -24.22 46.90 -9.65
CA ALA A 29 -24.19 47.63 -10.91
C ALA A 29 -25.48 47.39 -11.72
N CYS A 30 -25.97 46.15 -11.81
CA CYS A 30 -27.24 45.84 -12.47
C CYS A 30 -28.41 46.56 -11.81
N ILE A 31 -28.47 46.61 -10.47
CA ILE A 31 -29.53 47.33 -9.75
C ILE A 31 -29.41 48.85 -10.01
N ALA A 32 -28.20 49.40 -9.98
CA ALA A 32 -27.96 50.83 -10.25
C ALA A 32 -28.33 51.21 -11.70
N ILE A 33 -27.92 50.40 -12.68
CA ILE A 33 -28.25 50.61 -14.09
C ILE A 33 -29.77 50.51 -14.31
N ALA A 34 -30.42 49.48 -13.76
CA ALA A 34 -31.87 49.33 -13.87
C ALA A 34 -32.63 50.51 -13.24
N THR A 35 -32.17 51.03 -12.09
CA THR A 35 -32.80 52.18 -11.43
C THR A 35 -32.54 53.50 -12.17
N ILE A 36 -31.37 53.68 -12.79
CA ILE A 36 -31.07 54.84 -13.65
C ILE A 36 -31.93 54.81 -14.92
N ILE A 37 -32.01 53.66 -15.59
CA ILE A 37 -32.86 53.47 -16.79
C ILE A 37 -34.33 53.72 -16.41
N ALA A 38 -34.79 53.17 -15.28
CA ALA A 38 -36.15 53.42 -14.80
C ALA A 38 -36.43 54.92 -14.58
N LYS A 39 -35.50 55.66 -13.97
CA LYS A 39 -35.64 57.13 -13.79
C LYS A 39 -35.65 57.89 -15.12
N PHE A 40 -34.84 57.50 -16.09
CA PHE A 40 -34.85 58.11 -17.43
C PHE A 40 -36.14 57.82 -18.20
N CYS A 41 -36.65 56.60 -18.13
CA CYS A 41 -37.92 56.23 -18.77
C CYS A 41 -39.14 56.85 -18.06
N TYR A 42 -39.08 57.08 -16.75
CA TYR A 42 -40.17 57.70 -15.98
C TYR A 42 -40.34 59.19 -16.30
N HIS A 43 -39.31 59.86 -16.83
CA HIS A 43 -39.40 61.28 -17.17
C HIS A 43 -40.20 61.56 -18.47
N HIS A 44 -40.54 60.53 -19.24
CA HIS A 44 -41.16 60.68 -20.56
C HIS A 44 -42.60 60.17 -20.71
N ASN A 45 -43.23 59.63 -19.65
CA ASN A 45 -44.62 59.16 -19.73
C ASN A 45 -45.42 59.53 -18.47
N GLY A 46 -46.56 60.20 -18.68
CA GLY A 46 -47.51 60.56 -17.64
C GLY A 46 -48.07 59.35 -16.89
N ILE A 47 -48.40 59.57 -15.63
CA ILE A 47 -48.93 58.57 -14.68
C ILE A 47 -50.15 57.88 -15.30
N SER A 48 -49.99 56.61 -15.68
CA SER A 48 -51.07 55.72 -16.09
C SER A 48 -51.25 54.66 -15.01
N THR A 49 -52.49 54.33 -14.67
CA THR A 49 -52.88 53.29 -13.69
C THR A 49 -52.49 51.86 -14.08
N LYS A 50 -51.63 51.69 -15.10
CA LYS A 50 -51.10 50.42 -15.61
C LYS A 50 -50.04 49.75 -14.72
N ASN A 51 -49.77 50.28 -13.52
CA ASN A 51 -48.65 49.89 -12.65
C ASN A 51 -48.76 48.50 -11.98
N MET A 52 -49.83 47.73 -12.24
CA MET A 52 -49.99 46.36 -11.68
C MET A 52 -49.64 45.25 -12.68
N LEU A 53 -49.38 45.57 -13.95
CA LEU A 53 -48.96 44.59 -14.95
C LEU A 53 -47.43 44.56 -15.08
N PRO A 54 -46.81 43.38 -15.29
CA PRO A 54 -45.38 43.31 -15.54
C PRO A 54 -45.00 44.09 -16.79
N ALA A 55 -43.81 44.69 -16.79
CA ALA A 55 -43.29 45.46 -17.92
C ALA A 55 -43.30 44.67 -19.25
N SER A 56 -43.10 43.35 -19.20
CA SER A 56 -43.19 42.47 -20.36
C SER A 56 -44.59 42.43 -20.99
N ALA A 57 -45.67 42.38 -20.19
CA ALA A 57 -47.03 42.37 -20.72
C ALA A 57 -47.42 43.72 -21.33
N LEU A 58 -46.93 44.83 -20.76
CA LEU A 58 -47.14 46.16 -21.31
C LEU A 58 -46.36 46.38 -22.62
N ALA A 59 -45.17 45.79 -22.74
CA ALA A 59 -44.34 45.93 -23.94
C ALA A 59 -44.81 45.07 -25.12
N PHE A 60 -45.33 43.85 -24.86
CA PHE A 60 -45.59 42.87 -25.92
C PHE A 60 -47.07 42.59 -26.20
N CYS A 61 -47.98 42.85 -25.25
CA CYS A 61 -49.39 42.48 -25.42
C CYS A 61 -50.33 43.67 -25.65
N SER A 62 -49.86 44.92 -25.47
CA SER A 62 -50.62 46.16 -25.63
C SER A 62 -52.08 46.10 -25.13
N PRO A 63 -52.33 45.67 -23.88
CA PRO A 63 -53.69 45.46 -23.40
C PRO A 63 -54.47 46.79 -23.29
N ASN A 64 -55.69 46.81 -23.84
CA ASN A 64 -56.63 47.93 -23.73
C ASN A 64 -57.58 47.72 -22.55
N GLY A 65 -57.57 48.63 -21.57
CA GLY A 65 -58.44 48.61 -20.40
C GLY A 65 -57.70 48.42 -19.07
N ASP A 66 -58.47 48.34 -17.99
CA ASP A 66 -57.94 48.16 -16.63
C ASP A 66 -57.69 46.67 -16.32
N PHE A 67 -56.99 46.36 -15.23
CA PHE A 67 -56.62 44.98 -14.90
C PHE A 67 -57.83 44.05 -14.66
N TRP A 68 -59.05 44.57 -14.51
CA TRP A 68 -60.29 43.78 -14.47
C TRP A 68 -60.84 43.43 -15.86
N THR A 69 -60.57 44.25 -16.87
CA THR A 69 -61.16 44.14 -18.21
C THR A 69 -60.27 43.40 -19.20
N ILE A 70 -58.98 43.19 -18.87
CA ILE A 70 -58.05 42.41 -19.69
C ILE A 70 -58.47 40.93 -19.70
N ASP A 71 -58.12 40.19 -20.77
CA ASP A 71 -58.37 38.75 -20.85
C ASP A 71 -57.79 37.98 -19.63
N ALA A 72 -58.53 36.99 -19.14
CA ALA A 72 -58.18 36.24 -17.94
C ALA A 72 -56.86 35.45 -18.09
N SER A 73 -56.54 34.99 -19.31
CA SER A 73 -55.29 34.28 -19.59
C SER A 73 -54.09 35.21 -19.46
N ILE A 74 -54.19 36.43 -20.00
CA ILE A 74 -53.14 37.46 -19.89
C ILE A 74 -52.96 37.88 -18.43
N ALA A 75 -54.05 38.06 -17.68
CA ALA A 75 -53.99 38.39 -16.26
C ALA A 75 -53.29 37.28 -15.44
N CYS A 76 -53.64 36.02 -15.68
CA CYS A 76 -53.01 34.86 -15.04
C CYS A 76 -51.51 34.79 -15.36
N MET A 77 -51.12 34.97 -16.62
CA MET A 77 -49.71 35.03 -17.04
C MET A 77 -48.97 36.23 -16.44
N CYS A 78 -49.70 37.29 -16.11
CA CYS A 78 -49.19 38.45 -15.38
C CYS A 78 -49.15 38.23 -13.86
N GLY A 79 -49.50 37.06 -13.34
CA GLY A 79 -49.53 36.77 -11.90
C GLY A 79 -50.73 37.39 -11.16
N ILE A 80 -51.80 37.73 -11.88
CA ILE A 80 -53.04 38.30 -11.31
C ILE A 80 -54.16 37.26 -11.44
N PHE A 81 -54.62 36.76 -10.30
CA PHE A 81 -55.74 35.81 -10.23
C PHE A 81 -56.99 36.49 -9.72
N ARG A 82 -58.05 36.50 -10.54
CA ARG A 82 -59.34 37.11 -10.21
C ARG A 82 -60.29 36.04 -9.69
N TYR A 83 -60.96 36.30 -8.58
CA TYR A 83 -62.03 35.44 -8.06
C TYR A 83 -63.15 36.30 -7.46
N SER A 84 -64.38 35.78 -7.44
CA SER A 84 -65.53 36.45 -6.82
C SER A 84 -65.93 35.69 -5.57
N TRP A 85 -66.12 36.40 -4.46
CA TRP A 85 -66.61 35.82 -3.22
C TRP A 85 -67.74 36.68 -2.65
N TYR A 86 -68.92 36.08 -2.43
CA TYR A 86 -70.14 36.73 -1.95
C TYR A 86 -70.49 38.03 -2.69
N GLY A 87 -70.35 38.02 -4.03
CA GLY A 87 -70.69 39.17 -4.88
C GLY A 87 -69.66 40.31 -4.89
N VAL A 88 -68.50 40.13 -4.27
CA VAL A 88 -67.36 41.07 -4.34
C VAL A 88 -66.23 40.44 -5.15
N HIS A 89 -65.69 41.18 -6.12
CA HIS A 89 -64.55 40.75 -6.92
C HIS A 89 -63.23 41.04 -6.20
N TYR A 90 -62.37 40.02 -6.12
CA TYR A 90 -61.03 40.06 -5.54
C TYR A 90 -59.98 39.71 -6.60
N ALA A 91 -58.85 40.40 -6.54
CA ALA A 91 -57.68 40.08 -7.34
C ALA A 91 -56.49 39.80 -6.41
N LEU A 92 -55.85 38.66 -6.62
CA LEU A 92 -54.60 38.26 -5.97
C LEU A 92 -53.44 38.54 -6.92
N ASP A 93 -52.54 39.41 -6.50
CA ASP A 93 -51.24 39.58 -7.15
C ASP A 93 -50.23 38.63 -6.49
N THR A 94 -49.80 37.58 -7.21
CA THR A 94 -48.86 36.57 -6.69
C THR A 94 -47.42 37.07 -6.63
N LYS A 95 -47.10 38.21 -7.25
CA LYS A 95 -45.76 38.80 -7.22
C LYS A 95 -45.56 39.57 -5.93
N LEU A 96 -46.60 40.30 -5.51
CA LEU A 96 -46.60 41.07 -4.27
C LEU A 96 -47.22 40.30 -3.09
N TRP A 97 -47.91 39.18 -3.35
CA TRP A 97 -48.68 38.42 -2.37
C TRP A 97 -49.75 39.27 -1.65
N ILE A 98 -50.44 40.13 -2.40
CA ILE A 98 -51.48 41.03 -1.88
C ILE A 98 -52.82 40.69 -2.54
N ILE A 99 -53.88 40.68 -1.75
CA ILE A 99 -55.27 40.57 -2.21
C ILE A 99 -55.94 41.94 -2.05
N PHE A 100 -56.61 42.41 -3.09
CA PHE A 100 -57.37 43.66 -3.06
C PHE A 100 -58.77 43.46 -3.64
N SER A 101 -59.72 44.26 -3.15
CA SER A 101 -61.13 44.20 -3.54
C SER A 101 -61.53 45.38 -4.43
N ASP A 102 -62.52 45.16 -5.29
CA ASP A 102 -63.05 46.19 -6.23
C ASP A 102 -63.46 47.51 -5.52
N LYS A 103 -63.94 47.41 -4.28
CA LYS A 103 -64.40 48.57 -3.47
C LYS A 103 -63.26 49.44 -2.92
N GLU A 104 -62.02 48.95 -2.85
CA GLU A 104 -60.89 49.69 -2.29
C GLU A 104 -60.22 50.62 -3.30
N ILE A 105 -60.41 50.39 -4.61
CA ILE A 105 -59.74 51.15 -5.69
C ILE A 105 -60.59 52.33 -6.17
N LEU A 106 -61.92 52.22 -6.15
CA LEU A 106 -62.88 53.29 -6.53
C LEU A 106 -62.83 54.53 -5.63
N LYS A 107 -62.33 54.44 -4.39
CA LYS A 107 -62.19 55.59 -3.48
C LYS A 107 -61.05 56.56 -3.84
N THR A 108 -60.16 56.17 -4.75
CA THR A 108 -58.95 56.94 -5.09
C THR A 108 -59.14 57.90 -6.28
N ASN A 109 -60.26 57.82 -7.01
CA ASN A 109 -60.54 58.65 -8.19
C ASN A 109 -61.49 59.85 -7.95
N MET A 110 -61.83 60.17 -6.70
CA MET A 110 -62.65 61.34 -6.32
C MET A 110 -61.86 62.41 -5.53
N VAL A 111 -60.60 62.67 -5.91
CA VAL A 111 -59.85 63.84 -5.39
C VAL A 111 -59.21 64.59 -6.57
N THR A 112 -60.05 65.29 -7.34
CA THR A 112 -59.62 66.35 -8.27
C THR A 112 -60.63 67.48 -8.23
N GLN A 113 -60.41 68.45 -7.34
CA GLN A 113 -60.72 69.89 -7.44
C GLN A 113 -60.78 70.49 -6.04
N ILE A 114 -59.65 70.92 -5.47
CA ILE A 114 -59.65 71.93 -4.40
C ILE A 114 -58.44 72.85 -4.61
N ASN A 115 -58.76 74.12 -4.88
CA ASN A 115 -57.86 75.27 -4.84
C ASN A 115 -57.19 75.41 -3.46
N GLN A 116 -56.07 76.13 -3.42
CA GLN A 116 -55.19 76.34 -2.27
C GLN A 116 -55.89 76.66 -0.93
N CYS A 117 -55.33 76.03 0.12
CA CYS A 117 -55.27 76.41 1.55
C CYS A 117 -56.57 76.49 2.38
N HIS A 118 -56.82 75.49 3.23
CA HIS A 118 -56.42 75.49 4.65
C HIS A 118 -56.92 74.23 5.39
N GLU A 119 -56.18 73.87 6.46
CA GLU A 119 -56.50 72.87 7.50
C GLU A 119 -56.30 71.38 7.18
N MET A 120 -55.10 70.90 7.53
CA MET A 120 -54.79 69.48 7.70
C MET A 120 -55.48 68.95 8.97
N THR A 121 -56.44 68.04 8.80
CA THR A 121 -56.77 67.04 9.84
C THR A 121 -56.25 65.66 9.37
N PRO A 122 -55.47 64.93 10.20
CA PRO A 122 -54.83 63.70 9.75
C PRO A 122 -55.75 62.49 9.94
N VAL A 123 -56.29 61.95 8.85
CA VAL A 123 -57.02 60.67 8.89
C VAL A 123 -56.05 59.50 8.67
N ILE A 124 -55.60 58.94 9.79
CA ILE A 124 -55.37 57.51 10.08
C ILE A 124 -54.88 56.62 8.90
N GLN A 125 -53.57 56.50 8.73
CA GLN A 125 -52.88 55.37 8.03
C GLN A 125 -51.84 54.66 8.94
N THR A 126 -52.05 54.64 10.26
CA THR A 126 -51.03 54.19 11.22
C THR A 126 -51.03 52.67 11.48
N LYS A 127 -52.12 51.94 11.23
CA LYS A 127 -52.21 50.50 11.59
C LYS A 127 -51.50 49.54 10.62
N GLN A 128 -51.47 49.82 9.31
CA GLN A 128 -50.78 48.94 8.34
C GLN A 128 -49.25 49.01 8.48
N ARG A 129 -48.69 50.19 8.83
CA ARG A 129 -47.23 50.40 8.91
C ARG A 129 -46.54 49.60 10.03
N ARG A 130 -47.23 49.31 11.15
CA ARG A 130 -46.68 48.47 12.24
C ARG A 130 -46.66 46.99 11.87
N LYS A 131 -47.73 46.45 11.25
CA LYS A 131 -47.76 45.05 10.79
C LYS A 131 -46.65 44.78 9.76
N HIS A 132 -46.47 45.68 8.79
CA HIS A 132 -45.40 45.55 7.79
C HIS A 132 -43.99 45.62 8.42
N LYS A 133 -43.77 46.49 9.42
CA LYS A 133 -42.51 46.53 10.16
C LYS A 133 -42.24 45.25 10.96
N VAL A 134 -43.26 44.69 11.61
CA VAL A 134 -43.13 43.44 12.38
C VAL A 134 -42.85 42.26 11.45
N ILE A 135 -43.55 42.17 10.30
CA ILE A 135 -43.31 41.13 9.30
C ILE A 135 -41.90 41.25 8.72
N LEU A 136 -41.44 42.47 8.43
CA LEU A 136 -40.09 42.71 7.92
C LEU A 136 -39.01 42.31 8.93
N ILE A 137 -39.18 42.67 10.21
CA ILE A 137 -38.28 42.24 11.29
C ILE A 137 -38.32 40.71 11.45
N ALA A 138 -39.49 40.08 11.44
CA ALA A 138 -39.64 38.63 11.53
C ALA A 138 -38.97 37.92 10.34
N SER A 139 -39.10 38.45 9.12
CA SER A 139 -38.42 37.91 7.94
C SER A 139 -36.91 38.06 8.00
N LEU A 140 -36.40 39.18 8.54
CA LEU A 140 -34.96 39.38 8.77
C LEU A 140 -34.42 38.43 9.83
N LEU A 141 -35.15 38.23 10.93
CA LEU A 141 -34.79 37.29 11.98
C LEU A 141 -34.82 35.85 11.48
N TYR A 142 -35.82 35.47 10.68
CA TYR A 142 -35.88 34.17 10.03
C TYR A 142 -34.67 33.96 9.11
N LEU A 143 -34.34 34.94 8.27
CA LEU A 143 -33.19 34.88 7.37
C LEU A 143 -31.89 34.73 8.16
N LEU A 144 -31.68 35.55 9.21
CA LEU A 144 -30.53 35.42 10.10
C LEU A 144 -30.47 34.04 10.77
N ALA A 145 -31.58 33.53 11.28
CA ALA A 145 -31.65 32.21 11.92
C ALA A 145 -31.32 31.09 10.91
N THR A 146 -31.81 31.17 9.67
CA THR A 146 -31.49 30.18 8.63
C THR A 146 -30.02 30.23 8.22
N ILE A 147 -29.40 31.41 8.11
CA ILE A 147 -27.97 31.56 7.84
C ILE A 147 -27.15 30.98 9.00
N ILE A 148 -27.45 31.38 10.23
CA ILE A 148 -26.75 30.88 11.43
C ILE A 148 -26.91 29.36 11.55
N GLY A 149 -28.13 28.85 11.37
CA GLY A 149 -28.40 27.42 11.37
C GLY A 149 -27.63 26.66 10.29
N SER A 150 -27.55 27.21 9.07
CA SER A 150 -26.78 26.60 7.98
C SER A 150 -25.28 26.59 8.27
N ILE A 151 -24.71 27.69 8.77
CA ILE A 151 -23.29 27.77 9.15
C ILE A 151 -23.00 26.82 10.31
N SER A 152 -23.89 26.76 11.31
CA SER A 152 -23.75 25.85 12.45
C SER A 152 -23.82 24.39 12.01
N TYR A 153 -24.73 24.04 11.09
CA TYR A 153 -24.82 22.69 10.54
C TYR A 153 -23.54 22.34 9.80
N ILE A 154 -23.05 23.20 8.90
CA ILE A 154 -21.80 22.97 8.17
C ILE A 154 -20.64 22.73 9.14
N ARG A 155 -20.48 23.59 10.15
CA ARG A 155 -19.42 23.47 11.17
C ARG A 155 -19.49 22.19 11.98
N LEU A 156 -20.69 21.77 12.39
CA LEU A 156 -20.88 20.51 13.11
C LEU A 156 -20.62 19.30 12.20
N SER A 157 -21.04 19.41 10.95
CA SER A 157 -20.98 18.34 9.97
C SER A 157 -19.57 18.13 9.40
N ASP A 158 -18.72 19.16 9.43
CA ASP A 158 -17.32 19.15 8.98
C ASP A 158 -16.49 18.04 9.66
N VAL A 159 -16.77 17.76 10.94
CA VAL A 159 -16.08 16.70 11.70
C VAL A 159 -16.29 15.31 11.09
N ASN A 160 -17.50 15.03 10.59
CA ASN A 160 -17.87 13.72 10.05
C ASN A 160 -17.77 13.68 8.52
N PHE A 161 -17.99 14.80 7.82
CA PHE A 161 -17.90 14.92 6.36
C PHE A 161 -16.52 15.35 5.87
N GLY A 162 -15.54 15.52 6.76
CA GLY A 162 -14.18 15.92 6.40
C GLY A 162 -13.41 14.88 5.59
N ASN A 163 -13.92 13.64 5.45
CA ASN A 163 -13.30 12.57 4.67
C ASN A 163 -14.35 11.59 4.12
N ASP A 164 -13.97 10.84 3.08
CA ASP A 164 -14.83 9.86 2.41
C ASP A 164 -15.16 8.63 3.30
N PHE A 165 -14.39 8.40 4.37
CA PHE A 165 -14.64 7.29 5.30
C PHE A 165 -15.73 7.61 6.33
N TRP A 166 -16.14 8.88 6.44
CA TRP A 166 -17.06 9.37 7.47
C TRP A 166 -16.57 9.07 8.89
N TRP A 167 -15.26 9.06 9.06
CA TRP A 167 -14.60 8.81 10.32
C TRP A 167 -14.24 10.16 10.95
N ALA A 168 -14.89 10.47 12.08
CA ALA A 168 -14.66 11.70 12.82
C ALA A 168 -13.17 11.95 13.09
N ASN A 169 -12.68 13.14 12.74
CA ASN A 169 -11.29 13.57 12.92
C ASN A 169 -10.23 12.74 12.17
N PHE A 170 -10.63 11.87 11.24
CA PHE A 170 -9.67 11.13 10.44
C PHE A 170 -8.87 12.07 9.52
N ASN A 171 -7.55 12.00 9.62
CA ASN A 171 -6.64 12.73 8.75
C ASN A 171 -5.73 11.76 7.97
N SER A 172 -5.41 12.13 6.73
CA SER A 172 -4.51 11.34 5.89
C SER A 172 -3.05 11.40 6.36
N THR A 173 -2.68 12.47 7.06
CA THR A 173 -1.30 12.73 7.49
C THR A 173 -0.90 12.02 8.78
N GLY A 174 -1.84 11.60 9.63
CA GLY A 174 -1.55 10.96 10.91
C GLY A 174 -2.32 9.66 11.15
N SER A 175 -3.65 9.67 10.97
CA SER A 175 -4.53 8.53 11.23
C SER A 175 -4.31 7.45 10.18
N LEU A 176 -4.28 7.85 8.90
CA LEU A 176 -4.04 6.91 7.81
C LEU A 176 -2.64 6.30 7.87
N THR A 177 -1.63 7.11 8.16
CA THR A 177 -0.24 6.66 8.27
C THR A 177 -0.03 5.76 9.48
N PHE A 178 -0.68 6.02 10.62
CA PHE A 178 -0.70 5.12 11.77
C PHE A 178 -1.30 3.76 11.39
N ILE A 179 -2.47 3.74 10.73
CA ILE A 179 -3.10 2.48 10.30
C ILE A 179 -2.19 1.73 9.32
N ALA A 180 -1.57 2.44 8.38
CA ALA A 180 -0.65 1.83 7.41
C ALA A 180 0.58 1.20 8.10
N ASN A 181 1.20 1.92 9.05
CA ASN A 181 2.33 1.41 9.83
C ASN A 181 1.92 0.26 10.74
N TRP A 182 0.72 0.33 11.33
CA TRP A 182 0.15 -0.76 12.12
C TRP A 182 0.01 -2.03 11.28
N TYR A 183 -0.56 -1.96 10.07
CA TYR A 183 -0.64 -3.10 9.16
C TYR A 183 0.75 -3.63 8.77
N ASN A 184 1.68 -2.74 8.40
CA ASN A 184 3.05 -3.13 8.03
C ASN A 184 3.79 -3.84 9.17
N LYS A 185 3.55 -3.45 10.42
CA LYS A 185 4.12 -4.07 11.62
C LYS A 185 3.44 -5.40 11.97
N TYR A 186 2.11 -5.41 12.13
CA TYR A 186 1.40 -6.55 12.71
C TYR A 186 1.23 -7.74 11.77
N ARG A 187 1.23 -7.52 10.45
CA ARG A 187 1.17 -8.62 9.47
C ARG A 187 2.36 -9.58 9.55
N VAL A 188 3.50 -9.12 10.11
CA VAL A 188 4.69 -9.96 10.30
C VAL A 188 4.47 -10.96 11.43
N PHE A 189 3.70 -10.59 12.45
CA PHE A 189 3.47 -11.41 13.63
C PHE A 189 2.27 -12.35 13.46
N THR A 190 1.20 -11.88 12.82
CA THR A 190 -0.02 -12.66 12.68
C THR A 190 -0.70 -12.43 11.33
N PRO A 191 -1.18 -13.50 10.67
CA PRO A 191 -1.96 -13.39 9.45
C PRO A 191 -3.42 -13.00 9.71
N HIS A 192 -3.92 -13.12 10.96
CA HIS A 192 -5.33 -12.91 11.28
C HIS A 192 -5.54 -12.36 12.69
N LEU A 193 -6.40 -11.35 12.80
CA LEU A 193 -6.83 -10.74 14.06
C LEU A 193 -8.32 -10.41 13.97
N GLU A 194 -9.14 -11.07 14.79
CA GLU A 194 -10.60 -10.83 14.80
C GLU A 194 -10.98 -9.77 15.83
N ASN A 195 -11.84 -8.84 15.41
CA ASN A 195 -12.54 -7.88 16.29
C ASN A 195 -11.62 -7.06 17.21
N ILE A 196 -10.46 -6.65 16.70
CA ILE A 196 -9.52 -5.84 17.46
C ILE A 196 -9.91 -4.37 17.45
N GLN A 197 -9.68 -3.69 18.57
CA GLN A 197 -9.80 -2.24 18.67
C GLN A 197 -8.42 -1.61 18.49
N LEU A 198 -8.28 -0.68 17.54
CA LEU A 198 -7.01 -0.04 17.19
C LEU A 198 -6.49 0.91 18.28
N ASP A 199 -7.33 1.29 19.24
CA ASP A 199 -6.99 2.12 20.41
C ASP A 199 -6.41 1.33 21.59
N ASN A 200 -6.19 0.02 21.42
CA ASN A 200 -5.47 -0.78 22.41
C ASN A 200 -4.03 -0.25 22.58
N LEU A 201 -3.61 0.00 23.83
CA LEU A 201 -2.29 0.54 24.15
C LEU A 201 -1.14 -0.35 23.64
N ALA A 202 -1.34 -1.67 23.54
CA ALA A 202 -0.36 -2.59 22.93
C ALA A 202 -0.03 -2.25 21.47
N PHE A 203 -0.98 -1.64 20.75
CA PHE A 203 -0.83 -1.22 19.37
C PHE A 203 -0.28 0.20 19.22
N SER A 204 0.03 0.87 20.33
CA SER A 204 0.71 2.16 20.31
C SER A 204 2.05 2.03 19.59
N ASP A 205 2.38 3.06 18.83
CA ASP A 205 3.60 3.13 18.04
C ASP A 205 4.51 4.24 18.58
N PHE A 206 5.81 4.14 18.28
CA PHE A 206 6.84 5.03 18.80
C PHE A 206 7.00 6.31 17.95
N LEU A 207 6.31 6.37 16.81
CA LEU A 207 6.30 7.51 15.90
C LEU A 207 5.29 8.59 16.34
N ASP A 208 5.64 9.85 16.04
CA ASP A 208 4.80 11.01 16.30
C ASP A 208 3.90 11.33 15.10
N TYR A 209 2.64 10.90 15.20
CA TYR A 209 1.60 11.10 14.18
C TYR A 209 0.88 12.45 14.28
N SER A 210 1.27 13.31 15.24
CA SER A 210 0.70 14.66 15.37
C SER A 210 1.29 15.66 14.39
N ARG A 211 2.39 15.30 13.72
CA ARG A 211 3.11 16.14 12.76
C ARG A 211 2.32 16.31 11.45
N GLU A 212 2.59 17.43 10.77
CA GLU A 212 1.96 17.73 9.47
C GLU A 212 2.29 16.69 8.40
N ASN A 213 3.49 16.09 8.47
CA ASN A 213 3.94 15.01 7.60
C ASN A 213 4.43 13.85 8.48
N SER A 214 3.70 12.75 8.52
CA SER A 214 4.23 11.47 9.01
C SER A 214 4.42 10.49 7.85
N PHE A 215 5.28 9.50 8.05
CA PHE A 215 5.73 8.61 7.00
C PHE A 215 5.24 7.19 7.24
N VAL A 216 4.94 6.50 6.14
CA VAL A 216 4.68 5.06 6.15
C VAL A 216 6.01 4.33 5.98
N SER A 217 6.40 3.55 6.98
CA SER A 217 7.56 2.68 6.94
C SER A 217 7.15 1.27 6.56
N TYR A 218 7.93 0.62 5.69
CA TYR A 218 7.73 -0.77 5.31
C TYR A 218 9.07 -1.51 5.25
N SER A 219 9.04 -2.80 5.54
CA SER A 219 10.26 -3.61 5.46
C SER A 219 10.60 -3.92 3.99
N PRO A 220 11.87 -3.72 3.55
CA PRO A 220 12.30 -4.12 2.22
C PRO A 220 12.25 -5.64 2.01
N PHE A 221 12.16 -6.43 3.09
CA PHE A 221 12.06 -7.89 3.04
C PHE A 221 10.61 -8.41 2.93
N SER A 222 9.62 -7.52 2.94
CA SER A 222 8.20 -7.93 2.91
C SER A 222 7.86 -8.80 1.70
N THR A 223 8.40 -8.48 0.53
CA THR A 223 8.18 -9.27 -0.70
C THR A 223 8.78 -10.66 -0.61
N THR A 224 9.93 -10.79 0.06
CA THR A 224 10.61 -12.06 0.31
C THR A 224 9.78 -12.93 1.25
N MET A 225 9.29 -12.36 2.35
CA MET A 225 8.40 -13.04 3.28
C MET A 225 7.14 -13.55 2.58
N VAL A 226 6.45 -12.68 1.82
CA VAL A 226 5.25 -13.08 1.05
C VAL A 226 5.55 -14.22 0.08
N GLN A 227 6.66 -14.14 -0.68
CA GLN A 227 7.03 -15.16 -1.67
C GLN A 227 7.28 -16.54 -1.05
N TYR A 228 7.97 -16.62 0.09
CA TYR A 228 8.42 -17.90 0.64
C TYR A 228 7.56 -18.44 1.78
N GLU A 229 6.87 -17.57 2.52
CA GLU A 229 6.12 -17.94 3.72
C GLU A 229 4.61 -17.97 3.49
N ILE A 230 4.10 -17.21 2.51
CA ILE A 230 2.66 -17.16 2.18
C ILE A 230 2.38 -17.87 0.85
N ALA A 231 3.12 -17.52 -0.21
CA ALA A 231 2.90 -18.08 -1.54
C ALA A 231 3.39 -19.53 -1.70
N ASN A 232 3.93 -20.14 -0.65
CA ASN A 232 4.25 -21.56 -0.60
C ASN A 232 3.01 -22.47 -0.49
N ASP A 233 1.85 -21.92 -0.16
CA ASP A 233 0.58 -22.63 -0.14
C ASP A 233 0.19 -23.07 -1.57
N ILE A 234 -0.20 -24.34 -1.72
CA ILE A 234 -0.49 -24.95 -3.03
C ILE A 234 -1.66 -24.27 -3.76
N ARG A 235 -2.67 -23.75 -3.04
CA ARG A 235 -3.81 -23.06 -3.65
C ARG A 235 -3.37 -21.73 -4.24
N ILE A 236 -2.53 -20.99 -3.52
CA ILE A 236 -1.95 -19.73 -4.01
C ILE A 236 -1.04 -20.03 -5.21
N ALA A 237 -0.18 -21.04 -5.12
CA ALA A 237 0.73 -21.42 -6.20
C ALA A 237 -0.01 -21.85 -7.48
N ILE A 238 -1.03 -22.70 -7.40
CA ILE A 238 -1.83 -23.15 -8.56
C ILE A 238 -2.48 -21.94 -9.26
N ARG A 239 -3.10 -21.02 -8.49
CA ARG A 239 -3.67 -19.79 -9.04
C ARG A 239 -2.60 -18.90 -9.68
N GLY A 240 -1.44 -18.77 -9.02
CA GLY A 240 -0.30 -18.02 -9.53
C GLY A 240 0.24 -18.58 -10.85
N LEU A 241 0.42 -19.89 -10.95
CA LEU A 241 0.90 -20.58 -12.15
C LEU A 241 -0.07 -20.39 -13.33
N ARG A 242 -1.38 -20.51 -13.10
CA ARG A 242 -2.42 -20.30 -14.14
C ARG A 242 -2.49 -18.87 -14.67
N ASN A 243 -2.13 -17.90 -13.83
CA ASN A 243 -2.10 -16.48 -14.18
C ASN A 243 -0.73 -16.01 -14.68
N THR A 244 0.31 -16.85 -14.57
CA THR A 244 1.65 -16.51 -15.04
C THR A 244 1.71 -16.67 -16.56
N TYR A 245 2.23 -15.66 -17.25
CA TYR A 245 2.46 -15.73 -18.70
C TYR A 245 3.39 -16.91 -19.05
N GLY A 246 3.00 -17.75 -20.01
CA GLY A 246 3.68 -19.03 -20.26
C GLY A 246 5.19 -18.93 -20.52
N CYS A 247 5.65 -17.84 -21.14
CA CYS A 247 7.08 -17.63 -21.38
C CYS A 247 7.90 -17.37 -20.10
N LEU A 248 7.26 -16.93 -19.01
CA LEU A 248 7.91 -16.67 -17.72
C LEU A 248 8.03 -17.91 -16.84
N VAL A 249 7.33 -19.01 -17.16
CA VAL A 249 7.30 -20.23 -16.34
C VAL A 249 8.70 -20.85 -16.16
N PRO A 250 9.54 -21.00 -17.20
CA PRO A 250 10.91 -21.48 -17.02
C PRO A 250 11.82 -20.57 -16.18
N TRP A 251 11.43 -19.32 -15.93
CA TRP A 251 12.14 -18.37 -15.07
C TRP A 251 11.76 -18.48 -13.60
N ILE A 252 10.86 -19.39 -13.22
CA ILE A 252 10.61 -19.76 -11.82
C ILE A 252 11.91 -20.39 -11.28
N ALA A 253 12.42 -19.84 -10.18
CA ALA A 253 13.69 -20.30 -9.60
C ALA A 253 13.47 -21.65 -8.92
N THR A 254 13.76 -22.73 -9.62
CA THR A 254 13.69 -24.09 -9.06
C THR A 254 14.53 -25.03 -9.89
N GLN A 255 15.27 -25.92 -9.21
CA GLN A 255 15.95 -27.04 -9.85
C GLN A 255 15.01 -28.24 -9.88
N TYR A 256 14.58 -28.62 -11.07
CA TYR A 256 13.68 -29.76 -11.23
C TYR A 256 14.39 -31.08 -10.87
N CYS A 257 13.74 -31.83 -10.00
CA CYS A 257 14.15 -33.16 -9.57
C CYS A 257 13.50 -34.25 -10.42
N TRP A 258 12.23 -34.03 -10.79
CA TRP A 258 11.42 -34.96 -11.56
C TRP A 258 10.62 -34.23 -12.61
N LEU A 259 10.32 -34.95 -13.69
CA LEU A 259 9.41 -34.48 -14.72
C LEU A 259 7.97 -34.55 -14.22
N ASP A 260 7.60 -35.68 -13.63
CA ASP A 260 6.23 -36.09 -13.33
C ASP A 260 6.02 -36.36 -11.83
N PHE A 261 4.77 -36.24 -11.36
CA PHE A 261 4.43 -36.47 -9.96
C PHE A 261 4.63 -37.92 -9.51
N ASP A 262 4.55 -38.89 -10.42
CA ASP A 262 4.84 -40.30 -10.17
C ASP A 262 6.34 -40.60 -10.03
N GLN A 263 7.21 -39.60 -10.19
CA GLN A 263 8.66 -39.71 -10.08
C GLN A 263 9.26 -40.72 -11.07
N LYS A 264 8.58 -40.95 -12.21
CA LYS A 264 9.01 -41.92 -13.23
C LYS A 264 10.25 -41.45 -13.99
N TYR A 265 10.35 -40.15 -14.25
CA TYR A 265 11.49 -39.57 -14.96
C TYR A 265 12.24 -38.58 -14.08
N THR A 266 13.55 -38.79 -13.97
CA THR A 266 14.43 -37.96 -13.15
C THR A 266 15.11 -36.86 -13.98
N MET A 267 15.30 -35.68 -13.38
CA MET A 267 15.78 -34.48 -14.08
C MET A 267 17.02 -33.83 -13.48
N ALA A 268 17.45 -34.22 -12.28
CA ALA A 268 18.57 -33.53 -11.65
C ALA A 268 19.85 -33.65 -12.48
N ASN A 269 20.61 -32.55 -12.59
CA ASN A 269 21.83 -32.47 -13.37
C ASN A 269 22.97 -33.39 -12.89
N SER A 270 22.90 -33.90 -11.66
CA SER A 270 23.87 -34.84 -11.10
C SER A 270 23.19 -35.92 -10.26
N LEU A 271 23.84 -37.08 -10.14
CA LEU A 271 23.34 -38.19 -9.32
C LEU A 271 23.26 -37.80 -7.83
N LEU A 272 24.23 -37.02 -7.34
CA LEU A 272 24.23 -36.53 -5.96
C LEU A 272 23.06 -35.59 -5.70
N ARG A 273 22.76 -34.69 -6.65
CA ARG A 273 21.57 -33.83 -6.56
C ARG A 273 20.28 -34.64 -6.60
N GLN A 274 20.19 -35.67 -7.44
CA GLN A 274 19.02 -36.55 -7.48
C GLN A 274 18.78 -37.24 -6.13
N LYS A 275 19.84 -37.70 -5.45
CA LYS A 275 19.71 -38.25 -4.09
C LYS A 275 19.24 -37.20 -3.08
N ARG A 276 19.68 -35.94 -3.21
CA ARG A 276 19.18 -34.85 -2.35
C ARG A 276 17.71 -34.52 -2.62
N CYS A 277 17.21 -34.75 -3.84
CA CYS A 277 15.80 -34.54 -4.17
C CYS A 277 14.86 -35.29 -3.25
N ASP A 278 15.27 -36.44 -2.68
CA ASP A 278 14.45 -37.21 -1.75
C ASP A 278 13.94 -36.39 -0.55
N LYS A 279 14.68 -35.33 -0.16
CA LYS A 279 14.27 -34.40 0.91
C LYS A 279 13.11 -33.48 0.51
N TYR A 280 12.85 -33.32 -0.79
CA TYR A 280 11.93 -32.31 -1.35
C TYR A 280 10.70 -32.92 -2.01
N LYS A 281 10.40 -34.21 -1.79
CA LYS A 281 9.27 -34.92 -2.44
C LYS A 281 7.91 -34.25 -2.21
N ASN A 282 7.72 -33.62 -1.06
CA ASN A 282 6.45 -32.98 -0.74
C ASN A 282 6.33 -31.56 -1.31
N ASN A 283 7.36 -31.05 -2.00
CA ASN A 283 7.41 -29.72 -2.57
C ASN A 283 7.13 -29.78 -4.09
N GLY A 284 5.98 -29.29 -4.53
CA GLY A 284 5.56 -29.27 -5.94
C GLY A 284 6.49 -28.47 -6.84
N ALA A 285 7.29 -27.54 -6.31
CA ALA A 285 8.21 -26.73 -7.11
C ALA A 285 9.36 -27.53 -7.74
N VAL A 286 9.69 -28.73 -7.22
CA VAL A 286 10.75 -29.58 -7.81
C VAL A 286 10.24 -30.54 -8.88
N TYR A 287 8.95 -30.48 -9.22
CA TYR A 287 8.30 -31.27 -10.25
C TYR A 287 7.94 -30.39 -11.43
N LEU A 288 8.44 -30.70 -12.64
CA LEU A 288 8.13 -29.90 -13.82
C LEU A 288 6.66 -30.03 -14.27
N GLU A 289 5.99 -31.13 -13.90
CA GLU A 289 4.56 -31.34 -14.13
C GLU A 289 3.70 -30.27 -13.45
N ALA A 290 4.07 -29.79 -12.26
CA ALA A 290 3.29 -28.78 -11.52
C ALA A 290 3.01 -27.51 -12.36
N PRO A 291 4.02 -26.81 -12.90
CA PRO A 291 3.77 -25.67 -13.78
C PRO A 291 3.18 -26.09 -15.13
N LEU A 292 3.59 -27.20 -15.73
CA LEU A 292 3.10 -27.60 -17.07
C LEU A 292 1.60 -27.99 -17.08
N ARG A 293 1.06 -28.48 -15.97
CA ARG A 293 -0.38 -28.73 -15.81
C ARG A 293 -1.22 -27.46 -15.68
N ASN A 294 -0.58 -26.34 -15.33
CA ASN A 294 -1.25 -25.09 -14.97
C ASN A 294 -0.95 -23.95 -15.95
N VAL A 295 0.02 -24.10 -16.84
CA VAL A 295 0.37 -23.08 -17.83
C VAL A 295 -0.61 -23.07 -19.01
N LYS A 296 -0.77 -21.90 -19.63
CA LYS A 296 -1.40 -21.79 -20.95
C LYS A 296 -0.43 -22.30 -22.02
N TRP A 297 -0.68 -23.51 -22.53
CA TRP A 297 0.22 -24.19 -23.48
C TRP A 297 0.53 -23.38 -24.73
N SER A 298 -0.44 -22.67 -25.31
CA SER A 298 -0.20 -21.82 -26.48
C SER A 298 0.85 -20.73 -26.24
N GLU A 299 0.89 -20.16 -25.03
CA GLU A 299 1.89 -19.16 -24.65
C GLU A 299 3.25 -19.81 -24.39
N PHE A 300 3.27 -20.94 -23.67
CA PHE A 300 4.50 -21.68 -23.38
C PHE A 300 5.19 -22.18 -24.66
N GLU A 301 4.44 -22.81 -25.57
CA GLU A 301 4.96 -23.34 -26.83
C GLU A 301 5.52 -22.24 -27.72
N SER A 302 4.93 -21.04 -27.70
CA SER A 302 5.40 -19.90 -28.51
C SER A 302 6.83 -19.48 -28.20
N CYS A 303 7.28 -19.65 -26.95
CA CYS A 303 8.62 -19.26 -26.50
C CYS A 303 9.57 -20.46 -26.33
N TRP A 304 9.04 -21.60 -25.90
CA TRP A 304 9.85 -22.72 -25.43
C TRP A 304 9.56 -24.05 -26.13
N GLY A 305 8.63 -24.10 -27.10
CA GLY A 305 8.16 -25.34 -27.71
C GLY A 305 9.29 -26.19 -28.32
N GLU A 306 10.20 -25.57 -29.06
CA GLU A 306 11.35 -26.27 -29.68
C GLU A 306 12.30 -26.84 -28.61
N SER A 307 12.75 -26.02 -27.66
CA SER A 307 13.62 -26.46 -26.57
C SER A 307 12.95 -27.54 -25.70
N PHE A 308 11.66 -27.39 -25.40
CA PHE A 308 10.88 -28.39 -24.67
C PHE A 308 10.80 -29.71 -25.45
N HIS A 309 10.61 -29.64 -26.78
CA HIS A 309 10.61 -30.82 -27.63
C HIS A 309 11.96 -31.54 -27.61
N ILE A 310 13.06 -30.80 -27.76
CA ILE A 310 14.43 -31.34 -27.71
C ILE A 310 14.73 -31.99 -26.36
N GLY A 311 14.46 -31.26 -25.27
CA GLY A 311 14.86 -31.66 -23.92
C GLY A 311 14.01 -32.79 -23.35
N ILE A 312 12.70 -32.79 -23.64
CA ILE A 312 11.70 -33.58 -22.93
C ILE A 312 10.79 -34.33 -23.90
N ALA A 313 10.00 -33.62 -24.70
CA ALA A 313 8.85 -34.21 -25.39
C ALA A 313 9.25 -35.34 -26.36
N LYS A 314 10.41 -35.21 -27.03
CA LYS A 314 10.96 -36.23 -27.92
C LYS A 314 11.19 -37.58 -27.22
N TYR A 315 11.55 -37.58 -25.94
CA TYR A 315 11.77 -38.83 -25.19
C TYR A 315 10.45 -39.43 -24.69
N VAL A 316 9.51 -38.59 -24.25
CA VAL A 316 8.22 -39.03 -23.68
C VAL A 316 7.08 -39.09 -24.69
N TYR A 317 7.36 -39.00 -25.99
CA TYR A 317 6.35 -38.88 -27.05
C TYR A 317 5.33 -40.04 -27.10
N ASN A 318 5.75 -41.25 -26.71
CA ASN A 318 4.89 -42.44 -26.64
C ASN A 318 4.10 -42.55 -25.32
N SER A 319 4.26 -41.62 -24.39
CA SER A 319 3.56 -41.64 -23.11
C SER A 319 2.26 -40.84 -23.18
N SER A 320 1.22 -41.30 -22.46
CA SER A 320 -0.02 -40.54 -22.26
C SER A 320 0.18 -39.27 -21.43
N TRP A 321 1.32 -39.12 -20.75
CA TRP A 321 1.63 -38.00 -19.87
C TRP A 321 1.57 -36.65 -20.58
N LEU A 322 2.15 -36.54 -21.79
CA LEU A 322 2.17 -35.29 -22.54
C LEU A 322 0.74 -34.83 -22.93
N GLN A 323 -0.11 -35.78 -23.33
CA GLN A 323 -1.51 -35.49 -23.63
C GLN A 323 -2.28 -35.08 -22.36
N MET A 324 -2.03 -35.75 -21.23
CA MET A 324 -2.66 -35.47 -19.95
C MET A 324 -2.38 -34.03 -19.46
N ILE A 325 -1.14 -33.56 -19.55
CA ILE A 325 -0.78 -32.21 -19.07
C ILE A 325 -1.23 -31.10 -20.03
N THR A 326 -1.23 -31.36 -21.34
CA THR A 326 -1.61 -30.38 -22.38
C THR A 326 -3.11 -30.14 -22.47
N THR A 327 -3.91 -31.14 -22.11
CA THR A 327 -5.38 -31.09 -22.16
C THR A 327 -6.02 -30.90 -20.78
N ASN A 328 -5.22 -30.64 -19.74
CA ASN A 328 -5.72 -30.45 -18.39
C ASN A 328 -6.66 -29.23 -18.32
N THR A 329 -7.90 -29.47 -17.89
CA THR A 329 -8.94 -28.45 -17.72
C THR A 329 -9.52 -28.46 -16.30
N ASN A 330 -8.82 -29.11 -15.36
CA ASN A 330 -9.24 -29.22 -13.97
C ASN A 330 -9.55 -27.86 -13.34
N SER A 331 -10.56 -27.83 -12.46
CA SER A 331 -10.77 -26.68 -11.58
C SER A 331 -9.57 -26.50 -10.63
N VAL A 332 -9.49 -25.36 -9.94
CA VAL A 332 -8.41 -25.13 -8.96
C VAL A 332 -8.51 -26.15 -7.82
N GLU A 333 -9.72 -26.47 -7.35
CA GLU A 333 -9.93 -27.40 -6.23
C GLU A 333 -9.64 -28.87 -6.62
N ASP A 334 -9.98 -29.26 -7.86
CA ASP A 334 -9.63 -30.60 -8.36
C ASP A 334 -8.12 -30.76 -8.52
N GLU A 335 -7.43 -29.71 -8.97
CA GLU A 335 -5.97 -29.71 -9.11
C GLU A 335 -5.27 -29.75 -7.75
N ILE A 336 -5.79 -29.04 -6.74
CA ILE A 336 -5.31 -29.15 -5.35
C ILE A 336 -5.45 -30.60 -4.85
N THR A 337 -6.61 -31.21 -5.08
CA THR A 337 -6.86 -32.61 -4.69
C THR A 337 -5.89 -33.55 -5.40
N PHE A 338 -5.63 -33.32 -6.69
CA PHE A 338 -4.65 -34.09 -7.46
C PHE A 338 -3.24 -33.99 -6.89
N TRP A 339 -2.77 -32.79 -6.52
CA TRP A 339 -1.46 -32.59 -5.90
C TRP A 339 -1.37 -33.28 -4.53
N MET A 340 -2.39 -33.14 -3.71
CA MET A 340 -2.47 -33.76 -2.39
C MET A 340 -2.47 -35.30 -2.47
N ASN A 341 -3.13 -35.88 -3.48
CA ASN A 341 -3.10 -37.33 -3.72
C ASN A 341 -1.69 -37.86 -4.04
N HIS A 342 -0.78 -37.00 -4.51
CA HIS A 342 0.64 -37.31 -4.73
C HIS A 342 1.54 -36.87 -3.56
N ASN A 343 0.96 -36.57 -2.39
CA ASN A 343 1.66 -36.06 -1.21
C ASN A 343 2.40 -34.73 -1.41
N ILE A 344 1.96 -33.91 -2.37
CA ILE A 344 2.51 -32.56 -2.60
C ILE A 344 1.73 -31.58 -1.74
N THR A 345 2.40 -31.02 -0.72
CA THR A 345 1.77 -30.18 0.31
C THR A 345 2.22 -28.72 0.27
N SER A 346 3.29 -28.40 -0.45
CA SER A 346 3.82 -27.04 -0.57
C SER A 346 4.39 -26.77 -1.96
N TYR A 347 4.59 -25.50 -2.28
CA TYR A 347 5.24 -25.04 -3.50
C TYR A 347 6.29 -23.97 -3.16
N THR A 348 7.44 -24.40 -2.68
CA THR A 348 8.52 -23.50 -2.27
C THR A 348 9.60 -23.41 -3.34
N THR A 349 9.70 -22.26 -3.99
CA THR A 349 10.75 -21.95 -4.98
C THR A 349 12.11 -21.76 -4.30
N GLN A 350 13.18 -21.95 -5.06
CA GLN A 350 14.54 -21.61 -4.63
C GLN A 350 14.76 -20.09 -4.61
N TRP A 351 15.71 -19.66 -3.79
CA TRP A 351 16.10 -18.26 -3.70
C TRP A 351 16.90 -17.81 -4.93
N GLN A 352 16.72 -16.54 -5.33
CA GLN A 352 17.42 -15.91 -6.44
C GLN A 352 17.49 -14.38 -6.29
N ASN A 353 18.41 -13.73 -7.03
CA ASN A 353 18.47 -12.27 -7.17
C ASN A 353 18.43 -11.75 -8.63
N TYR A 354 18.21 -12.62 -9.61
CA TYR A 354 18.07 -12.24 -11.02
C TYR A 354 16.73 -11.59 -11.39
N LYS A 355 15.75 -11.58 -10.48
CA LYS A 355 14.49 -10.84 -10.59
C LYS A 355 14.07 -10.27 -9.24
N THR A 356 13.57 -9.04 -9.25
CA THR A 356 12.83 -8.48 -8.12
C THR A 356 11.42 -9.07 -8.14
N ILE A 357 10.94 -9.55 -6.99
CA ILE A 357 9.57 -10.03 -6.87
C ILE A 357 8.64 -8.83 -6.73
N GLY A 358 7.63 -8.76 -7.60
CA GLY A 358 6.60 -7.73 -7.53
C GLY A 358 5.58 -8.02 -6.43
N LEU A 359 5.05 -6.96 -5.81
CA LEU A 359 4.04 -7.04 -4.76
C LEU A 359 3.13 -5.82 -4.85
N ILE A 360 1.82 -6.06 -5.02
CA ILE A 360 0.80 -5.05 -4.82
C ILE A 360 0.10 -5.41 -3.52
N ASP A 361 0.22 -4.53 -2.54
CA ASP A 361 -0.28 -4.74 -1.20
C ASP A 361 -1.24 -3.62 -0.83
N SER A 362 -2.43 -3.99 -0.36
CA SER A 362 -3.51 -3.07 -0.08
C SER A 362 -4.39 -3.55 1.06
N PHE A 363 -4.84 -2.63 1.90
CA PHE A 363 -5.89 -2.88 2.89
C PHE A 363 -7.17 -2.13 2.52
N THR A 364 -8.29 -2.54 3.10
CA THR A 364 -9.60 -1.94 2.83
C THR A 364 -10.18 -1.34 4.10
N ILE A 365 -10.63 -0.09 4.03
CA ILE A 365 -11.44 0.55 5.06
C ILE A 365 -12.91 0.44 4.64
N VAL A 366 -13.75 -0.10 5.51
CA VAL A 366 -15.20 -0.18 5.30
C VAL A 366 -15.87 0.84 6.22
N ASN A 367 -16.60 1.79 5.63
CA ASN A 367 -17.30 2.82 6.41
C ASN A 367 -18.61 2.30 7.01
N ALA A 368 -19.29 3.14 7.80
CA ALA A 368 -20.54 2.80 8.47
C ALA A 368 -21.71 2.44 7.52
N PHE A 369 -21.61 2.78 6.23
CA PHE A 369 -22.60 2.43 5.20
C PHE A 369 -22.27 1.13 4.46
N GLY A 370 -21.16 0.47 4.80
CA GLY A 370 -20.67 -0.72 4.09
C GLY A 370 -19.94 -0.42 2.79
N ILE A 371 -19.55 0.83 2.53
CA ILE A 371 -18.75 1.19 1.36
C ILE A 371 -17.29 0.90 1.66
N SER A 372 -16.65 0.13 0.77
CA SER A 372 -15.26 -0.29 0.87
C SER A 372 -14.33 0.63 0.07
N TYR A 373 -13.25 1.06 0.70
CA TYR A 373 -12.21 1.88 0.10
C TYR A 373 -10.86 1.17 0.21
N SER A 374 -10.26 0.83 -0.93
CA SER A 374 -8.97 0.15 -0.99
C SER A 374 -7.83 1.17 -0.96
N ILE A 375 -6.84 0.93 -0.09
CA ILE A 375 -5.66 1.78 0.09
C ILE A 375 -4.42 0.91 -0.11
N ASN A 376 -3.53 1.35 -1.00
CA ASN A 376 -2.28 0.65 -1.27
C ASN A 376 -1.24 0.96 -0.19
N LEU A 377 -0.70 -0.08 0.46
CA LEU A 377 0.44 0.01 1.37
C LEU A 377 1.76 0.03 0.61
N GLN A 378 1.86 -0.85 -0.39
CA GLN A 378 3.11 -1.07 -1.12
C GLN A 378 2.80 -1.46 -2.56
N ASN A 379 3.59 -0.93 -3.48
CA ASN A 379 3.53 -1.31 -4.89
C ASN A 379 4.96 -1.46 -5.42
N ILE A 380 5.43 -2.69 -5.49
CA ILE A 380 6.72 -3.05 -6.06
C ILE A 380 6.48 -3.75 -7.39
N HIS A 381 7.11 -3.22 -8.43
CA HIS A 381 7.09 -3.85 -9.76
C HIS A 381 8.13 -4.97 -9.84
N GLY A 382 7.71 -6.13 -10.36
CA GLY A 382 8.62 -7.23 -10.64
C GLY A 382 9.41 -6.96 -11.92
N ILE A 383 10.74 -7.04 -11.85
CA ILE A 383 11.64 -6.72 -12.97
C ILE A 383 12.83 -7.68 -12.97
N PHE A 384 13.27 -8.11 -14.16
CA PHE A 384 14.51 -8.87 -14.33
C PHE A 384 15.74 -7.99 -14.16
N ARG A 385 16.75 -8.50 -13.43
CA ARG A 385 18.03 -7.83 -13.13
C ARG A 385 19.21 -8.66 -13.63
N LEU A 386 19.11 -9.22 -14.83
CA LEU A 386 20.11 -10.14 -15.40
C LEU A 386 21.54 -9.55 -15.48
N GLY A 387 21.68 -8.23 -15.61
CA GLY A 387 22.99 -7.57 -15.65
C GLY A 387 23.66 -7.39 -14.27
N GLN A 388 22.94 -7.58 -13.18
CA GLN A 388 23.42 -7.39 -11.80
C GLN A 388 23.26 -8.65 -10.94
N GLU A 389 22.77 -9.73 -11.53
CA GLU A 389 22.51 -10.97 -10.80
C GLU A 389 23.82 -11.67 -10.45
N THR A 390 23.82 -12.38 -9.34
CA THR A 390 24.97 -13.17 -8.89
C THR A 390 24.59 -14.61 -8.51
N SER A 391 23.29 -14.91 -8.42
CA SER A 391 22.72 -16.17 -7.96
C SER A 391 22.76 -17.30 -8.99
N MET A 392 22.85 -17.00 -10.30
CA MET A 392 22.82 -18.03 -11.35
C MET A 392 24.02 -19.00 -11.31
N LYS A 393 25.11 -18.62 -10.63
CA LYS A 393 26.22 -19.53 -10.33
C LYS A 393 25.78 -20.75 -9.50
N MET A 394 24.76 -20.60 -8.66
CA MET A 394 24.22 -21.72 -7.87
C MET A 394 23.32 -22.59 -8.72
N TYR A 395 22.38 -21.96 -9.44
CA TYR A 395 21.64 -22.55 -10.55
C TYR A 395 20.96 -21.43 -11.36
N TRP A 396 21.04 -21.50 -12.68
CA TRP A 396 20.65 -20.41 -13.58
C TRP A 396 19.19 -20.38 -14.04
N SER A 397 18.33 -21.26 -13.51
CA SER A 397 16.94 -21.51 -13.94
C SER A 397 16.78 -22.46 -15.14
N PHE A 398 15.56 -23.01 -15.25
CA PHE A 398 15.19 -23.93 -16.33
C PHE A 398 15.16 -23.23 -17.70
N ALA A 399 14.90 -21.91 -17.74
CA ALA A 399 14.98 -21.11 -18.96
C ALA A 399 16.36 -21.23 -19.63
N TYR A 400 17.44 -21.21 -18.82
CA TYR A 400 18.79 -21.36 -19.32
C TYR A 400 19.13 -22.82 -19.65
N ASP A 401 18.59 -23.81 -18.94
CA ASP A 401 18.74 -25.22 -19.35
C ASP A 401 18.12 -25.44 -20.73
N LEU A 402 16.90 -24.94 -20.97
CA LEU A 402 16.21 -24.99 -22.26
C LEU A 402 16.96 -24.23 -23.37
N SER A 403 17.56 -23.09 -23.04
CA SER A 403 18.35 -22.31 -24.00
C SER A 403 19.68 -22.99 -24.32
N ALA A 404 20.33 -23.61 -23.34
CA ALA A 404 21.59 -24.30 -23.53
C ALA A 404 21.43 -25.53 -24.44
N ILE A 405 20.34 -26.28 -24.32
CA ILE A 405 20.11 -27.44 -25.21
C ILE A 405 19.69 -27.05 -26.63
N SER A 406 19.23 -25.82 -26.88
CA SER A 406 18.89 -25.36 -28.24
C SER A 406 20.02 -24.58 -28.90
N MET A 407 20.89 -23.94 -28.12
CA MET A 407 21.98 -23.12 -28.65
C MET A 407 23.20 -23.95 -29.06
N ASN A 408 23.62 -23.80 -30.32
CA ASN A 408 24.85 -24.40 -30.82
C ASN A 408 26.07 -23.84 -30.08
N GLY A 409 27.01 -24.72 -29.67
CA GLY A 409 28.22 -24.32 -28.95
C GLY A 409 28.12 -24.33 -27.42
N SER A 410 26.94 -24.59 -26.84
CA SER A 410 26.73 -24.69 -25.39
C SER A 410 27.41 -25.90 -24.71
N GLY A 411 27.86 -26.89 -25.49
CA GLY A 411 28.35 -28.19 -25.02
C GLY A 411 27.25 -29.25 -24.78
N ILE A 412 25.97 -28.84 -24.76
CA ILE A 412 24.82 -29.74 -24.56
C ILE A 412 23.69 -29.57 -25.58
N SER A 413 23.97 -28.91 -26.71
CA SER A 413 23.01 -28.76 -27.81
C SER A 413 22.43 -30.11 -28.27
N GLY A 414 21.12 -30.15 -28.48
CA GLY A 414 20.37 -31.32 -28.95
C GLY A 414 20.21 -32.46 -27.94
N LYS A 415 20.60 -32.24 -26.66
CA LYS A 415 20.54 -33.27 -25.61
C LYS A 415 19.24 -33.20 -24.80
N SER A 416 18.88 -34.34 -24.20
CA SER A 416 17.71 -34.46 -23.33
C SER A 416 18.05 -34.02 -21.90
N LEU A 417 17.06 -33.44 -21.21
CA LEU A 417 17.14 -33.08 -19.79
C LEU A 417 16.62 -34.20 -18.87
N LEU A 418 16.20 -35.34 -19.45
CA LEU A 418 15.76 -36.51 -18.70
C LEU A 418 16.91 -37.50 -18.57
N ARG A 419 17.16 -37.95 -17.33
CA ARG A 419 18.32 -38.79 -17.05
C ARG A 419 18.22 -40.19 -17.62
N GLU A 420 17.01 -40.71 -17.81
CA GLU A 420 16.74 -42.02 -18.39
C GLU A 420 16.98 -42.04 -19.91
N SER A 421 17.23 -40.89 -20.53
CA SER A 421 17.57 -40.79 -21.94
C SER A 421 19.03 -41.17 -22.19
N ASN A 422 19.27 -41.97 -23.23
CA ASN A 422 20.63 -42.28 -23.70
C ASN A 422 21.43 -41.04 -24.15
N ASN A 423 20.75 -39.92 -24.39
CA ASN A 423 21.36 -38.65 -24.77
C ASN A 423 21.17 -37.57 -23.69
N PHE A 424 21.33 -37.95 -22.41
CA PHE A 424 21.22 -37.02 -21.29
C PHE A 424 22.31 -35.93 -21.32
N ALA A 425 21.90 -34.68 -21.10
CA ALA A 425 22.75 -33.49 -21.22
C ALA A 425 24.02 -33.54 -20.36
N PHE A 426 23.90 -34.00 -19.12
CA PHE A 426 24.95 -33.95 -18.10
C PHE A 426 25.65 -35.30 -17.89
N TYR A 427 25.59 -36.22 -18.87
CA TYR A 427 26.26 -37.53 -18.76
C TYR A 427 27.80 -37.42 -18.76
N ASN A 428 28.35 -36.57 -19.64
CA ASN A 428 29.80 -36.39 -19.83
C ASN A 428 30.31 -35.00 -19.41
N THR A 429 29.45 -34.15 -18.85
CA THR A 429 29.80 -32.79 -18.45
C THR A 429 29.01 -32.36 -17.23
N THR A 430 29.52 -31.36 -16.50
CA THR A 430 28.84 -30.75 -15.35
C THR A 430 28.28 -29.38 -15.74
N LEU A 431 27.30 -28.89 -14.99
CA LEU A 431 26.77 -27.55 -15.22
C LEU A 431 27.86 -26.47 -14.98
N GLN A 432 28.78 -26.69 -14.03
CA GLN A 432 29.96 -25.85 -13.85
C GLN A 432 30.85 -25.74 -15.10
N ASN A 433 31.08 -26.84 -15.83
CA ASN A 433 31.86 -26.79 -17.08
C ASN A 433 31.11 -25.99 -18.17
N ILE A 434 29.79 -26.12 -18.22
CA ILE A 434 28.96 -25.34 -19.15
C ILE A 434 29.01 -23.85 -18.78
N TYR A 435 29.03 -23.52 -17.49
CA TYR A 435 29.16 -22.13 -17.03
C TYR A 435 30.50 -21.51 -17.42
N ILE A 436 31.58 -22.31 -17.44
CA ILE A 436 32.88 -21.87 -17.95
C ILE A 436 32.81 -21.60 -19.46
N LEU A 437 32.19 -22.51 -20.23
CA LEU A 437 32.01 -22.33 -21.68
C LEU A 437 31.17 -21.10 -22.01
N ASN A 438 30.14 -20.81 -21.23
CA ASN A 438 29.26 -19.65 -21.40
C ASN A 438 29.75 -18.39 -20.66
N SER A 439 30.98 -18.39 -20.13
CA SER A 439 31.57 -17.24 -19.41
C SER A 439 30.79 -16.76 -18.18
N THR A 440 29.87 -17.56 -17.63
CA THR A 440 29.24 -17.32 -16.31
C THR A 440 30.25 -17.52 -15.18
N LEU A 441 31.23 -18.41 -15.40
CA LEU A 441 32.39 -18.62 -14.52
C LEU A 441 33.70 -18.43 -15.28
N SER A 442 34.68 -17.87 -14.61
CA SER A 442 36.06 -17.76 -15.10
C SER A 442 36.80 -19.09 -14.97
N ALA A 443 37.73 -19.38 -15.88
CA ALA A 443 38.68 -20.49 -15.75
C ALA A 443 40.13 -19.96 -15.84
N PRO A 444 41.03 -20.31 -14.90
CA PRO A 444 40.77 -21.08 -13.68
C PRO A 444 39.83 -20.33 -12.73
N LEU A 445 39.13 -21.07 -11.85
CA LEU A 445 38.34 -20.46 -10.79
C LEU A 445 39.25 -19.61 -9.90
N THR A 446 38.77 -18.45 -9.45
CA THR A 446 39.49 -17.68 -8.44
C THR A 446 39.55 -18.44 -7.11
N GLN A 447 40.45 -18.02 -6.23
CA GLN A 447 40.63 -18.66 -4.93
C GLN A 447 39.32 -18.73 -4.11
N ASN A 448 38.50 -17.68 -4.12
CA ASN A 448 37.22 -17.66 -3.40
C ASN A 448 36.24 -18.72 -3.94
N LEU A 449 36.04 -18.75 -5.26
CA LEU A 449 35.15 -19.72 -5.88
C LEU A 449 35.70 -21.15 -5.78
N ALA A 450 37.03 -21.33 -5.80
CA ALA A 450 37.66 -22.62 -5.60
C ALA A 450 37.44 -23.16 -4.17
N VAL A 451 37.56 -22.30 -3.15
CA VAL A 451 37.22 -22.66 -1.75
C VAL A 451 35.76 -23.06 -1.65
N PHE A 452 34.84 -22.30 -2.27
CA PHE A 452 33.42 -22.66 -2.29
C PHE A 452 33.17 -24.04 -2.90
N VAL A 453 33.83 -24.35 -4.03
CA VAL A 453 33.67 -25.67 -4.68
C VAL A 453 34.20 -26.80 -3.81
N ASN A 454 35.27 -26.57 -3.05
CA ASN A 454 35.86 -27.57 -2.17
C ASN A 454 35.01 -27.82 -0.91
N GLU A 455 34.42 -26.77 -0.33
CA GLU A 455 33.67 -26.86 0.93
C GLU A 455 32.17 -27.17 0.74
N ILE A 456 31.55 -26.63 -0.30
CA ILE A 456 30.10 -26.74 -0.55
C ILE A 456 29.79 -27.70 -1.69
N GLY A 457 30.48 -27.52 -2.82
CA GLY A 457 30.31 -28.35 -4.01
C GLY A 457 30.26 -27.57 -5.32
N SER A 458 30.11 -28.31 -6.42
CA SER A 458 30.16 -27.77 -7.78
C SER A 458 29.03 -26.77 -8.07
N PHE A 459 29.39 -25.66 -8.71
CA PHE A 459 28.44 -24.66 -9.18
C PHE A 459 27.43 -25.24 -10.17
N GLY A 460 26.25 -24.65 -10.19
CA GLY A 460 25.11 -25.13 -10.99
C GLY A 460 24.34 -26.31 -10.38
N SER A 461 24.83 -26.88 -9.27
CA SER A 461 24.14 -27.97 -8.55
C SER A 461 23.99 -27.64 -7.06
N VAL A 462 23.81 -26.36 -6.72
CA VAL A 462 23.65 -25.86 -5.35
C VAL A 462 22.22 -25.38 -5.13
N ASP A 463 21.58 -25.83 -4.06
CA ASP A 463 20.21 -25.47 -3.72
C ASP A 463 20.18 -24.29 -2.76
N LEU A 464 19.49 -23.20 -3.13
CA LEU A 464 19.31 -22.03 -2.28
C LEU A 464 17.87 -21.96 -1.78
N TYR A 465 17.67 -21.88 -0.47
CA TYR A 465 16.33 -21.78 0.13
C TYR A 465 16.27 -20.65 1.16
N HIS A 466 15.12 -19.98 1.21
CA HIS A 466 14.79 -19.03 2.28
C HIS A 466 14.55 -19.79 3.58
N VAL A 467 15.14 -19.30 4.67
CA VAL A 467 14.90 -19.82 6.02
C VAL A 467 13.88 -18.90 6.68
N PRO A 468 12.66 -19.39 6.99
CA PRO A 468 11.62 -18.56 7.59
C PRO A 468 11.99 -18.14 9.01
N VAL A 469 11.42 -17.01 9.45
CA VAL A 469 11.60 -16.54 10.83
C VAL A 469 10.91 -17.52 11.78
N PRO A 470 11.58 -17.99 12.85
CA PRO A 470 10.98 -18.94 13.78
C PRO A 470 9.73 -18.35 14.47
N PRO A 471 8.61 -19.07 14.57
CA PRO A 471 7.39 -18.55 15.22
C PRO A 471 7.60 -18.15 16.68
N SER A 472 8.48 -18.85 17.40
CA SER A 472 8.85 -18.49 18.78
C SER A 472 9.56 -17.15 18.87
N LEU A 473 10.36 -16.80 17.85
CA LEU A 473 11.05 -15.51 17.79
C LEU A 473 10.04 -14.39 17.49
N LEU A 474 9.12 -14.62 16.54
CA LEU A 474 8.04 -13.67 16.25
C LEU A 474 7.18 -13.38 17.49
N SER A 475 6.77 -14.42 18.21
CA SER A 475 6.01 -14.27 19.46
C SER A 475 6.79 -13.49 20.51
N LEU A 476 8.08 -13.79 20.71
CA LEU A 476 8.91 -13.05 21.67
C LEU A 476 9.04 -11.58 21.29
N THR A 477 9.29 -11.28 20.02
CA THR A 477 9.40 -9.90 19.53
C THR A 477 8.09 -9.15 19.70
N GLN A 478 6.96 -9.77 19.37
CA GLN A 478 5.63 -9.20 19.58
C GLN A 478 5.40 -8.87 21.06
N ASP A 479 5.62 -9.84 21.96
CA ASP A 479 5.40 -9.69 23.41
C ASP A 479 6.28 -8.56 23.99
N VAL A 480 7.54 -8.45 23.56
CA VAL A 480 8.45 -7.40 24.02
C VAL A 480 8.00 -6.02 23.54
N LEU A 481 7.64 -5.89 22.27
CA LEU A 481 7.24 -4.60 21.70
C LEU A 481 5.89 -4.14 22.22
N GLU A 482 4.91 -5.04 22.37
CA GLU A 482 3.60 -4.70 22.93
C GLU A 482 3.71 -4.28 24.41
N ASN A 483 4.53 -4.99 25.20
CA ASN A 483 4.79 -4.62 26.60
C ASN A 483 5.46 -3.25 26.69
N LEU A 484 6.44 -2.97 25.82
CA LEU A 484 7.07 -1.65 25.75
C LEU A 484 6.05 -0.56 25.38
N SER A 485 5.20 -0.80 24.38
CA SER A 485 4.14 0.14 23.99
C SER A 485 3.20 0.45 25.16
N ILE A 486 2.80 -0.55 25.95
CA ILE A 486 1.96 -0.37 27.15
C ILE A 486 2.67 0.47 28.21
N VAL A 487 3.95 0.19 28.48
CA VAL A 487 4.76 0.94 29.47
C VAL A 487 4.89 2.42 29.10
N LEU A 488 4.99 2.73 27.80
CA LEU A 488 5.17 4.10 27.31
C LEU A 488 3.85 4.87 27.12
N ALA A 489 2.76 4.22 26.71
CA ALA A 489 1.55 4.92 26.28
C ALA A 489 0.88 5.76 27.38
N GLY A 490 1.01 5.37 28.65
CA GLY A 490 0.33 6.02 29.77
C GLY A 490 1.16 7.00 30.60
N ASN A 491 2.48 7.10 30.39
CA ASN A 491 3.36 7.83 31.32
C ASN A 491 4.45 8.65 30.60
N THR A 492 4.31 9.97 30.67
CA THR A 492 5.27 10.92 30.08
C THR A 492 6.67 10.82 30.68
N THR A 493 6.80 10.43 31.95
CA THR A 493 8.11 10.18 32.58
C THR A 493 8.80 8.96 31.98
N HIS A 494 8.05 7.88 31.70
CA HIS A 494 8.61 6.70 31.03
C HIS A 494 9.07 7.05 29.61
N GLN A 495 8.27 7.83 28.86
CA GLN A 495 8.63 8.32 27.53
C GLN A 495 9.90 9.16 27.54
N GLN A 496 10.02 10.10 28.50
CA GLN A 496 11.23 10.92 28.65
C GLN A 496 12.47 10.06 28.95
N LYS A 497 12.32 9.04 29.81
CA LYS A 497 13.42 8.12 30.13
C LYS A 497 13.83 7.26 28.94
N PHE A 498 12.86 6.74 28.19
CA PHE A 498 13.11 5.97 26.97
C PHE A 498 13.80 6.82 25.89
N ASN A 499 13.34 8.06 25.68
CA ASN A 499 13.97 8.99 24.73
C ASN A 499 15.36 9.46 25.15
N SER A 500 15.73 9.29 26.43
CA SER A 500 17.06 9.60 26.96
C SER A 500 18.04 8.43 26.92
N LEU A 501 17.62 7.26 26.42
CA LEU A 501 18.49 6.11 26.28
C LEU A 501 19.69 6.43 25.39
N LEU A 502 20.87 6.01 25.85
CA LEU A 502 22.09 6.13 25.07
C LEU A 502 22.09 5.02 24.02
N ILE A 503 22.14 5.38 22.74
CA ILE A 503 22.22 4.44 21.62
C ILE A 503 23.38 4.84 20.72
N PRO A 504 24.32 3.93 20.41
CA PRO A 504 25.44 4.25 19.55
C PRO A 504 24.95 4.49 18.11
N SER A 505 25.57 5.43 17.40
CA SER A 505 25.20 5.75 16.01
C SER A 505 25.36 4.57 15.06
N TYR A 506 26.34 3.70 15.32
CA TYR A 506 26.57 2.46 14.60
C TYR A 506 27.44 1.52 15.44
N MET A 507 27.39 0.22 15.18
CA MET A 507 28.24 -0.80 15.80
C MET A 507 28.85 -1.69 14.72
N MET A 508 30.10 -2.13 14.90
CA MET A 508 30.76 -3.04 13.95
C MET A 508 31.24 -4.28 14.70
N PRO A 509 30.35 -5.27 14.91
CA PRO A 509 30.70 -6.48 15.64
C PRO A 509 31.68 -7.34 14.85
N VAL A 510 32.69 -7.86 15.55
CA VAL A 510 33.70 -8.77 15.00
C VAL A 510 33.81 -9.97 15.93
N PRO A 511 33.66 -11.21 15.43
CA PRO A 511 33.89 -12.39 16.25
C PRO A 511 35.30 -12.38 16.85
N GLU A 512 35.39 -12.56 18.16
CA GLU A 512 36.65 -12.41 18.92
C GLU A 512 37.77 -13.33 18.40
N ARG A 513 37.42 -14.48 17.82
CA ARG A 513 38.37 -15.45 17.26
C ARG A 513 39.16 -14.93 16.06
N ILE A 514 38.58 -14.01 15.28
CA ILE A 514 39.20 -13.49 14.05
C ILE A 514 39.57 -12.01 14.18
N LYS A 515 39.54 -11.46 15.40
CA LYS A 515 39.65 -10.01 15.66
C LYS A 515 40.97 -9.38 15.20
N ASP A 516 42.06 -10.14 15.26
CA ASP A 516 43.41 -9.69 14.91
C ASP A 516 43.81 -10.17 13.50
N ASP A 517 42.95 -10.95 12.86
CA ASP A 517 43.19 -11.51 11.54
C ASP A 517 42.91 -10.51 10.44
N ARG A 518 43.57 -10.72 9.30
CA ARG A 518 43.21 -10.07 8.05
C ARG A 518 42.25 -10.99 7.32
N VAL A 519 41.02 -10.51 7.13
CA VAL A 519 39.98 -11.24 6.43
C VAL A 519 39.88 -10.73 5.01
N ALA A 520 39.70 -11.66 4.07
CA ALA A 520 39.49 -11.37 2.66
C ALA A 520 38.33 -12.24 2.19
N GLY A 521 37.52 -11.71 1.27
CA GLY A 521 36.29 -12.36 0.86
C GLY A 521 35.13 -11.38 0.92
N GLY A 522 33.98 -11.87 1.35
CA GLY A 522 32.70 -11.18 1.26
C GLY A 522 31.70 -12.12 0.61
N SER A 523 30.98 -11.64 -0.39
CA SER A 523 29.95 -12.43 -1.07
C SER A 523 30.51 -13.70 -1.72
N PHE A 524 30.05 -14.87 -1.29
CA PHE A 524 30.39 -16.17 -1.93
C PHE A 524 29.82 -16.29 -3.36
N LEU A 525 28.99 -15.34 -3.78
CA LEU A 525 28.46 -15.23 -5.15
C LEU A 525 29.41 -14.45 -6.09
N CYS A 526 30.48 -13.88 -5.56
CA CYS A 526 31.39 -12.99 -6.27
C CYS A 526 32.79 -13.58 -6.45
N ASP A 527 33.35 -13.40 -7.65
CA ASP A 527 34.65 -13.94 -8.04
C ASP A 527 35.82 -13.12 -7.48
N GLN A 528 35.62 -11.80 -7.32
CA GLN A 528 36.66 -10.90 -6.84
C GLN A 528 36.88 -11.08 -5.34
N VAL A 529 38.14 -11.31 -4.94
CA VAL A 529 38.57 -11.21 -3.56
C VAL A 529 38.99 -9.76 -3.33
N PRO A 530 38.25 -8.97 -2.51
CA PRO A 530 38.77 -7.68 -2.07
C PRO A 530 40.12 -7.88 -1.38
N LYS A 531 40.98 -6.86 -1.43
CA LYS A 531 42.25 -6.89 -0.71
C LYS A 531 41.98 -7.22 0.76
N PRO A 532 42.71 -8.16 1.39
CA PRO A 532 42.50 -8.51 2.80
C PRO A 532 42.52 -7.26 3.68
N THR A 533 41.43 -7.00 4.39
CA THR A 533 41.28 -5.89 5.34
C THR A 533 41.44 -6.42 6.76
N ARG A 534 41.75 -5.54 7.71
CA ARG A 534 41.73 -5.92 9.13
C ARG A 534 40.27 -6.15 9.53
N SER A 535 39.98 -7.24 10.22
CA SER A 535 38.63 -7.56 10.68
C SER A 535 38.06 -6.53 11.66
N GLN A 536 38.91 -5.70 12.28
CA GLN A 536 38.51 -4.58 13.15
C GLN A 536 37.53 -3.58 12.50
N TYR A 537 37.38 -3.59 11.16
CA TYR A 537 36.43 -2.74 10.42
C TYR A 537 35.08 -3.43 10.20
N GLY A 538 34.68 -4.33 11.08
CA GLY A 538 33.47 -5.15 10.96
C GLY A 538 33.68 -6.43 10.17
N MET A 539 32.79 -7.38 10.40
CA MET A 539 32.74 -8.65 9.68
C MET A 539 32.39 -8.43 8.21
N ALA A 540 33.09 -9.07 7.26
CA ALA A 540 32.76 -8.93 5.84
C ALA A 540 31.35 -9.49 5.54
N GLU A 541 30.55 -8.76 4.75
CA GLU A 541 29.22 -9.23 4.34
C GLU A 541 29.35 -10.45 3.41
N PHE A 542 28.80 -11.59 3.83
CA PHE A 542 28.90 -12.84 3.06
C PHE A 542 27.96 -12.92 1.87
N TYR A 543 27.02 -12.00 1.75
CA TYR A 543 25.97 -12.05 0.75
C TYR A 543 25.17 -10.74 0.77
N SER A 544 24.68 -10.32 -0.40
CA SER A 544 23.70 -9.25 -0.53
C SER A 544 22.83 -9.46 -1.76
N VAL A 545 21.54 -9.14 -1.65
CA VAL A 545 20.57 -9.15 -2.77
C VAL A 545 20.86 -8.02 -3.76
N GLN A 546 21.42 -6.91 -3.26
CA GLN A 546 21.49 -5.65 -4.00
C GLN A 546 22.93 -5.21 -4.30
N ALA A 547 23.93 -5.71 -3.58
CA ALA A 547 25.32 -5.34 -3.82
C ALA A 547 25.85 -5.93 -5.13
N ALA A 548 26.55 -5.10 -5.89
CA ALA A 548 27.34 -5.55 -7.03
C ALA A 548 28.64 -6.20 -6.57
N CYS A 549 29.14 -7.18 -7.33
CA CYS A 549 30.48 -7.71 -7.09
C CYS A 549 31.55 -6.63 -7.27
N GLY A 550 32.60 -6.71 -6.46
CA GLY A 550 33.74 -5.78 -6.48
C GLY A 550 33.70 -4.67 -5.42
N LEU A 551 32.62 -4.59 -4.66
CA LEU A 551 32.57 -3.80 -3.43
C LEU A 551 32.99 -4.66 -2.23
N ALA A 552 33.85 -4.10 -1.38
CA ALA A 552 34.13 -4.66 -0.06
C ALA A 552 33.12 -4.07 0.92
N LEU A 553 32.12 -4.87 1.31
CA LEU A 553 31.12 -4.48 2.29
C LEU A 553 31.39 -5.20 3.60
N ASN A 554 31.27 -4.45 4.70
CA ASN A 554 31.37 -4.97 6.04
C ASN A 554 30.04 -4.72 6.75
N GLU A 555 29.66 -5.68 7.59
CA GLU A 555 28.49 -5.61 8.44
C GLU A 555 28.59 -4.40 9.37
N MET A 556 27.57 -3.56 9.31
CA MET A 556 27.42 -2.39 10.14
C MET A 556 26.01 -2.38 10.70
N LEU A 557 25.89 -2.43 12.02
CA LEU A 557 24.61 -2.34 12.70
C LEU A 557 24.29 -0.88 12.97
N LEU A 558 23.06 -0.47 12.68
CA LEU A 558 22.50 0.85 13.01
C LEU A 558 21.40 0.64 14.07
N PRO A 559 21.78 0.48 15.35
CA PRO A 559 20.83 0.08 16.38
C PRO A 559 19.81 1.19 16.66
N ILE A 560 18.59 0.76 16.95
CA ILE A 560 17.51 1.62 17.49
C ILE A 560 17.15 1.14 18.91
N PRO A 561 16.57 2.01 19.78
CA PRO A 561 16.27 1.65 21.17
C PRO A 561 15.55 0.31 21.35
N GLU A 562 14.56 0.03 20.49
CA GLU A 562 13.75 -1.18 20.51
C GLU A 562 14.58 -2.44 20.25
N GLN A 563 15.59 -2.34 19.36
CA GLN A 563 16.48 -3.47 19.04
C GLN A 563 17.43 -3.77 20.20
N VAL A 564 18.00 -2.74 20.83
CA VAL A 564 18.89 -2.91 22.00
C VAL A 564 18.09 -3.51 23.16
N LEU A 565 16.89 -2.99 23.41
CA LEU A 565 15.99 -3.49 24.45
C LEU A 565 15.64 -4.96 24.22
N PHE A 566 15.25 -5.31 22.98
CA PHE A 566 14.96 -6.70 22.61
C PHE A 566 16.19 -7.60 22.83
N ALA A 567 17.38 -7.17 22.39
CA ALA A 567 18.61 -7.95 22.52
C ALA A 567 18.97 -8.23 23.99
N LEU A 568 18.81 -7.24 24.88
CA LEU A 568 19.09 -7.41 26.31
C LEU A 568 18.08 -8.35 26.99
N ILE A 569 16.79 -8.22 26.67
CA ILE A 569 15.75 -9.15 27.20
C ILE A 569 16.00 -10.58 26.71
N ALA A 570 16.27 -10.75 25.40
CA ALA A 570 16.46 -12.07 24.81
C ALA A 570 17.76 -12.75 25.26
N SER A 571 18.85 -12.00 25.45
CA SER A 571 20.15 -12.53 25.89
C SER A 571 20.21 -12.81 27.39
N ARG A 572 19.40 -12.12 28.21
CA ARG A 572 19.45 -12.18 29.67
C ARG A 572 20.83 -11.85 30.24
N ILE A 573 21.54 -10.94 29.57
CA ILE A 573 22.87 -10.51 29.97
C ILE A 573 22.83 -9.76 31.32
N THR A 574 23.80 -10.02 32.18
CA THR A 574 23.98 -9.29 33.44
C THR A 574 24.93 -8.10 33.26
N ILE A 575 24.89 -7.14 34.20
CA ILE A 575 25.78 -5.96 34.19
C ILE A 575 27.25 -6.37 34.04
N GLU A 576 27.68 -7.43 34.73
CA GLU A 576 29.07 -7.94 34.68
C GLU A 576 29.48 -8.49 33.30
N GLN A 577 28.51 -8.92 32.50
CA GLN A 577 28.75 -9.49 31.18
C GLN A 577 28.75 -8.44 30.06
N ILE A 578 28.22 -7.23 30.32
CA ILE A 578 28.14 -6.15 29.32
C ILE A 578 29.51 -5.84 28.69
N PRO A 579 30.60 -5.66 29.46
CA PRO A 579 31.90 -5.35 28.86
C PRO A 579 32.41 -6.47 27.95
N ILE A 580 32.06 -7.74 28.24
CA ILE A 580 32.44 -8.90 27.44
C ILE A 580 31.64 -8.94 26.13
N ALA A 581 30.34 -8.62 26.18
CA ALA A 581 29.54 -8.52 24.96
C ALA A 581 29.98 -7.36 24.07
N CYS A 582 30.23 -6.19 24.67
CA CYS A 582 30.67 -4.99 23.96
C CYS A 582 32.12 -5.08 23.44
N SER A 583 32.96 -5.98 23.96
CA SER A 583 34.31 -6.18 23.43
C SER A 583 34.33 -6.66 21.98
N ALA A 584 33.21 -7.21 21.48
CA ALA A 584 33.05 -7.57 20.08
C ALA A 584 32.92 -6.36 19.14
N ASP A 585 32.45 -5.20 19.64
CA ASP A 585 32.39 -3.97 18.85
C ASP A 585 33.72 -3.21 18.94
N LYS A 586 34.40 -3.08 17.80
CA LYS A 586 35.75 -2.48 17.75
C LYS A 586 35.75 -0.97 17.53
N ILE A 587 34.60 -0.36 17.28
CA ILE A 587 34.53 1.08 17.01
C ILE A 587 34.03 1.85 18.22
N SER A 588 32.94 1.37 18.83
CA SER A 588 32.22 2.10 19.86
C SER A 588 32.04 1.26 21.13
N THR A 589 33.14 0.66 21.63
CA THR A 589 33.08 -0.22 22.82
C THR A 589 32.49 0.48 24.05
N ASP A 590 32.94 1.71 24.30
CA ASP A 590 32.48 2.50 25.44
C ASP A 590 31.02 2.93 25.26
N ASP A 591 30.65 3.37 24.05
CA ASP A 591 29.26 3.75 23.74
C ASP A 591 28.31 2.53 23.81
N CYS A 592 28.77 1.35 23.38
CA CYS A 592 28.04 0.09 23.53
C CYS A 592 27.80 -0.23 25.00
N THR A 593 28.83 -0.10 25.84
CA THR A 593 28.74 -0.38 27.27
C THR A 593 27.73 0.56 27.93
N ALA A 594 27.87 1.87 27.68
CA ALA A 594 26.94 2.88 28.18
C ALA A 594 25.50 2.67 27.69
N SER A 595 25.34 2.24 26.44
CA SER A 595 24.03 1.93 25.85
C SER A 595 23.35 0.74 26.51
N PHE A 596 24.10 -0.35 26.71
CA PHE A 596 23.59 -1.56 27.32
C PHE A 596 23.26 -1.34 28.79
N GLU A 597 24.11 -0.63 29.53
CA GLU A 597 23.86 -0.26 30.92
C GLU A 597 22.62 0.61 31.05
N SER A 598 22.53 1.70 30.28
CA SER A 598 21.37 2.61 30.29
C SER A 598 20.06 1.90 29.95
N THR A 599 20.09 0.98 28.97
CA THR A 599 18.91 0.23 28.56
C THR A 599 18.54 -0.85 29.59
N LEU A 600 19.51 -1.51 30.20
CA LEU A 600 19.28 -2.50 31.25
C LEU A 600 18.68 -1.86 32.52
N GLU A 601 19.14 -0.66 32.88
CA GLU A 601 18.52 0.15 33.94
C GLU A 601 17.05 0.46 33.64
N PHE A 602 16.73 0.83 32.39
CA PHE A 602 15.35 1.06 31.98
C PHE A 602 14.49 -0.21 32.07
N ILE A 603 14.99 -1.34 31.54
CA ILE A 603 14.27 -2.62 31.57
C ILE A 603 13.97 -3.03 33.02
N THR A 604 14.97 -2.98 33.90
CA THR A 604 14.83 -3.39 35.31
C THR A 604 13.91 -2.47 36.10
N ALA A 605 13.86 -1.18 35.78
CA ALA A 605 13.02 -0.21 36.48
C ALA A 605 11.55 -0.22 36.02
N TYR A 606 11.29 -0.45 34.72
CA TYR A 606 9.96 -0.17 34.14
C TYR A 606 9.29 -1.36 33.46
N MET A 607 10.01 -2.43 33.12
CA MET A 607 9.45 -3.57 32.39
C MET A 607 9.36 -4.83 33.26
N ASN A 608 8.24 -5.54 33.14
CA ASN A 608 8.09 -6.88 33.69
C ASN A 608 8.45 -7.92 32.62
N THR A 609 9.61 -8.57 32.78
CA THR A 609 10.13 -9.57 31.84
C THR A 609 9.82 -11.03 32.25
N ALA A 610 9.12 -11.24 33.37
CA ALA A 610 8.85 -12.57 33.90
C ALA A 610 7.97 -13.43 32.97
N THR A 611 7.05 -12.81 32.24
CA THR A 611 6.16 -13.49 31.28
C THR A 611 6.90 -14.01 30.05
N GLN A 612 8.05 -13.42 29.71
CA GLN A 612 8.82 -13.72 28.50
C GLN A 612 9.79 -14.91 28.69
N LEU A 613 10.06 -15.33 29.94
CA LEU A 613 11.02 -16.38 30.28
C LEU A 613 10.78 -17.70 29.53
N SER A 614 9.53 -18.17 29.51
CA SER A 614 9.17 -19.43 28.85
C SER A 614 9.32 -19.38 27.32
N THR A 615 9.09 -18.21 26.71
CA THR A 615 9.25 -17.99 25.27
C THR A 615 10.73 -17.85 24.91
N ILE A 616 11.52 -17.15 25.72
CA ILE A 616 12.98 -17.04 25.57
C ILE A 616 13.64 -18.42 25.58
N GLU A 617 13.23 -19.31 26.49
CA GLU A 617 13.73 -20.69 26.53
C GLU A 617 13.41 -21.44 25.22
N LYS A 618 12.19 -21.32 24.70
CA LYS A 618 11.85 -21.93 23.40
C LYS A 618 12.68 -21.39 22.24
N VAL A 619 12.99 -20.09 22.24
CA VAL A 619 13.86 -19.47 21.23
C VAL A 619 15.29 -20.01 21.33
N GLN A 620 15.83 -20.15 22.55
CA GLN A 620 17.19 -20.61 22.79
C GLN A 620 17.37 -22.13 22.56
N TYR A 621 16.34 -22.95 22.84
CA TYR A 621 16.41 -24.41 22.76
C TYR A 621 15.96 -25.01 21.42
N ASN A 622 15.50 -24.21 20.45
CA ASN A 622 15.11 -24.72 19.13
C ASN A 622 16.36 -24.75 18.21
N PRO A 623 17.10 -25.88 18.11
CA PRO A 623 18.43 -25.92 17.49
C PRO A 623 18.35 -25.95 15.96
N THR A 624 17.15 -26.02 15.38
CA THR A 624 16.94 -26.17 13.94
C THR A 624 17.20 -24.89 13.14
N THR A 625 17.46 -23.76 13.81
CA THR A 625 17.69 -22.46 13.14
C THR A 625 19.13 -22.00 13.13
N ILE A 626 20.00 -22.54 14.00
CA ILE A 626 21.42 -22.18 14.07
C ILE A 626 22.28 -23.39 14.51
N SER A 627 22.11 -24.53 13.85
CA SER A 627 23.11 -25.62 13.92
C SER A 627 23.94 -25.61 12.64
N PRO A 628 25.20 -25.12 12.68
CA PRO A 628 26.15 -25.29 11.59
C PRO A 628 26.78 -26.70 11.58
N THR A 629 26.11 -27.71 12.14
CA THR A 629 26.65 -29.08 12.23
C THR A 629 25.85 -30.04 11.38
N ARG A 630 26.05 -29.95 10.05
CA ARG A 630 26.18 -31.04 9.06
C ARG A 630 25.89 -30.49 7.66
N ALA A 631 26.87 -29.78 7.10
CA ALA A 631 27.13 -29.89 5.67
C ALA A 631 27.97 -31.17 5.46
#